data_AF-A0A9D1DJ33-F1
#
_entry.id   AF-A0A9D1DJ33-F1
#
_cell.length_a   1.000
_cell.length_b   1.000
_cell.length_c   1.000
_cell.angle_alpha   90.00
_cell.angle_beta   90.00
_cell.angle_gamma   90.00
#
_symmetry.space_group_name_H-M   'P 1'
#
loop_
_entity.id
_entity.type
_entity.pdbx_description
1 polymer ?
#
loop_
_entity_poly.entity_id
_entity_poly.type
_entity_poly.pdbx_seq_one_letter_code
_entity_poly.pdbx_strand_id
1 'polypeptide(L)'
;MELLKKRIQEEGKILPGNIVKVDGFLNHRVDTELMEQIAEEFKKRFDTSKVTLVLTAEASGIALATICARAMGVPMVFAKKAKSDNIEGGLYQSDIFSYTYKKKVTLLVSKDWISADDKVLIVDDFMANGEAMRGLCDIVKEAGAELVGIGIAVEKGFQHGGDRIREAGINIQSLAIIDSADENGFVFRED
;
A
#
# COMPACT_ATOMS: atom_id res chain seq x y z
N MET A 1 -3.23 -14.94 0.30
CA MET A 1 -2.67 -15.49 -0.95
C MET A 1 -1.54 -16.45 -0.63
N GLU A 2 -1.75 -17.75 -0.83
CA GLU A 2 -0.76 -18.79 -0.46
C GLU A 2 0.58 -18.66 -1.16
N LEU A 3 0.60 -18.28 -2.45
CA LEU A 3 1.87 -18.08 -3.16
C LEU A 3 2.74 -16.99 -2.50
N LEU A 4 2.14 -15.86 -2.11
CA LEU A 4 2.89 -14.79 -1.45
C LEU A 4 3.40 -15.22 -0.07
N LYS A 5 2.57 -15.92 0.72
CA LYS A 5 2.99 -16.50 2.02
C LYS A 5 4.19 -17.45 1.81
N LYS A 6 4.13 -18.31 0.80
CA LYS A 6 5.23 -19.24 0.44
C LYS A 6 6.51 -18.51 0.05
N ARG A 7 6.44 -17.50 -0.83
CA ARG A 7 7.60 -16.67 -1.20
C ARG A 7 8.25 -16.01 0.02
N ILE A 8 7.43 -15.51 0.96
CA ILE A 8 7.92 -14.93 2.21
C ILE A 8 8.62 -15.99 3.07
N GLN A 9 8.09 -17.21 3.18
CA GLN A 9 8.73 -18.29 3.93
C GLN A 9 10.08 -18.73 3.33
N GLU A 10 10.17 -18.81 2.01
CA GLU A 10 11.36 -19.34 1.32
C GLU A 10 12.47 -18.29 1.17
N GLU A 11 12.11 -17.02 0.93
CA GLU A 11 13.07 -15.96 0.59
C GLU A 11 13.14 -14.82 1.61
N GLY A 12 12.15 -14.73 2.51
CA GLY A 12 12.07 -13.70 3.53
C GLY A 12 13.16 -13.86 4.59
N LYS A 13 13.62 -12.73 5.12
CA LYS A 13 14.57 -12.69 6.24
C LYS A 13 14.01 -11.89 7.39
N ILE A 14 14.36 -12.27 8.61
CA ILE A 14 14.00 -11.55 9.82
C ILE A 14 15.29 -10.89 10.33
N LEU A 15 15.31 -9.56 10.28
CA LEU A 15 16.42 -8.76 10.79
C LEU A 15 16.13 -8.31 12.23
N PRO A 16 17.16 -7.91 13.00
CA PRO A 16 16.99 -7.43 14.37
C PRO A 16 15.88 -6.38 14.52
N GLY A 17 15.08 -6.49 15.58
CA GLY A 17 13.93 -5.62 15.82
C GLY A 17 12.67 -6.00 15.04
N ASN A 18 12.49 -7.30 14.73
CA ASN A 18 11.32 -7.85 14.02
C ASN A 18 11.11 -7.20 12.65
N ILE A 19 12.21 -6.91 11.95
CA ILE A 19 12.18 -6.32 10.62
C ILE A 19 12.08 -7.46 9.60
N VAL A 20 10.89 -7.65 9.05
CA VAL A 20 10.64 -8.50 7.88
C VAL A 20 11.29 -7.88 6.65
N LYS A 21 12.16 -8.63 5.99
CA LYS A 21 12.89 -8.23 4.79
C LYS A 21 12.54 -9.15 3.61
N VAL A 22 11.96 -8.57 2.57
CA VAL A 22 11.51 -9.23 1.32
C VAL A 22 12.02 -8.48 0.08
N ASP A 23 13.22 -7.93 0.18
CA ASP A 23 13.84 -7.09 -0.87
C ASP A 23 14.23 -7.89 -2.13
N GLY A 24 14.22 -9.22 -2.06
CA GLY A 24 14.51 -10.12 -3.19
C GLY A 24 13.41 -10.19 -4.25
N PHE A 25 12.17 -9.79 -3.94
CA PHE A 25 11.05 -9.90 -4.88
C PHE A 25 10.01 -8.77 -4.80
N LEU A 26 9.94 -7.99 -3.72
CA LEU A 26 8.90 -6.96 -3.53
C LEU A 26 9.44 -5.53 -3.49
N ASN A 27 10.39 -5.22 -2.58
CA ASN A 27 10.68 -3.82 -2.22
C ASN A 27 11.96 -3.22 -2.83
N HIS A 28 12.84 -4.03 -3.44
CA HIS A 28 14.08 -3.55 -4.09
C HIS A 28 14.32 -4.24 -5.43
N ARG A 29 14.49 -5.57 -5.44
CA ARG A 29 14.26 -6.37 -6.63
C ARG A 29 12.76 -6.63 -6.70
N VAL A 30 12.19 -6.40 -7.88
CA VAL A 30 10.77 -6.62 -8.16
C VAL A 30 10.64 -7.85 -9.04
N ASP A 31 9.88 -8.84 -8.57
CA ASP A 31 9.42 -9.95 -9.39
C ASP A 31 8.10 -9.56 -10.06
N THR A 32 8.18 -9.18 -11.33
CA THR A 32 7.02 -8.64 -12.06
C THR A 32 5.91 -9.68 -12.27
N GLU A 33 6.25 -10.96 -12.39
CA GLU A 33 5.26 -12.03 -12.51
C GLU A 33 4.49 -12.21 -11.20
N LEU A 34 5.19 -12.16 -10.06
CA LEU A 34 4.52 -12.16 -8.76
C LEU A 34 3.60 -10.93 -8.59
N MET A 35 4.02 -9.74 -9.05
CA MET A 35 3.16 -8.55 -9.00
C MET A 35 1.90 -8.69 -9.85
N GLU A 36 1.98 -9.32 -11.04
CA GLU A 36 0.81 -9.60 -11.88
C GLU A 36 -0.18 -10.52 -11.15
N GLN A 37 0.32 -11.54 -10.45
CA GLN A 37 -0.52 -12.45 -9.68
C GLN A 37 -1.15 -11.78 -8.45
N ILE A 38 -0.42 -10.88 -7.79
CA ILE A 38 -0.97 -10.02 -6.72
C ILE A 38 -2.06 -9.10 -7.26
N ALA A 39 -1.85 -8.48 -8.43
CA ALA A 39 -2.83 -7.60 -9.06
C ALA A 39 -4.13 -8.36 -9.43
N GLU A 40 -3.99 -9.58 -9.96
CA GLU A 40 -5.15 -10.43 -10.27
C GLU A 40 -5.89 -10.87 -8.99
N GLU A 41 -5.17 -11.11 -7.90
CA GLU A 41 -5.80 -11.37 -6.61
C GLU A 41 -6.57 -10.14 -6.07
N PHE A 42 -6.02 -8.93 -6.19
CA PHE A 42 -6.77 -7.72 -5.82
C PHE A 42 -8.02 -7.51 -6.68
N LYS A 43 -7.98 -7.83 -7.98
CA LYS A 43 -9.16 -7.78 -8.84
C LYS A 43 -10.29 -8.70 -8.38
N LYS A 44 -9.99 -9.79 -7.68
CA LYS A 44 -11.01 -10.68 -7.09
C LYS A 44 -11.57 -10.14 -5.78
N ARG A 45 -10.79 -9.36 -5.03
CA ARG A 45 -11.14 -8.86 -3.69
C ARG A 45 -11.86 -7.51 -3.72
N PHE A 46 -11.69 -6.74 -4.78
CA PHE A 46 -12.34 -5.45 -4.98
C PHE A 46 -13.28 -5.49 -6.17
N ASP A 47 -14.36 -4.73 -6.10
CA ASP A 47 -15.18 -4.45 -7.27
C ASP A 47 -14.45 -3.43 -8.17
N THR A 48 -13.50 -3.93 -8.96
CA THR A 48 -12.63 -3.07 -9.78
C THR A 48 -13.36 -2.36 -10.90
N SER A 49 -14.61 -2.76 -11.22
CA SER A 49 -15.45 -2.03 -12.17
C SER A 49 -15.79 -0.61 -11.72
N LYS A 50 -15.65 -0.33 -10.42
CA LYS A 50 -15.86 0.99 -9.83
C LYS A 50 -14.60 1.84 -9.73
N VAL A 51 -13.42 1.25 -9.82
CA VAL A 51 -12.15 1.97 -9.62
C VAL A 51 -11.88 2.87 -10.83
N THR A 52 -11.54 4.14 -10.61
CA THR A 52 -11.12 5.08 -11.67
C THR A 52 -9.65 5.47 -11.54
N LEU A 53 -9.04 5.25 -10.37
CA LEU A 53 -7.69 5.66 -10.05
C LEU A 53 -7.06 4.70 -9.05
N VAL A 54 -5.80 4.31 -9.28
CA VAL A 54 -4.97 3.67 -8.25
C VAL A 54 -4.04 4.72 -7.61
N LEU A 55 -4.06 4.80 -6.28
CA LEU A 55 -3.20 5.69 -5.49
C LEU A 55 -2.18 4.88 -4.68
N THR A 56 -0.94 5.34 -4.62
CA THR A 56 0.10 4.76 -3.75
C THR A 56 1.00 5.84 -3.16
N ALA A 57 2.02 5.46 -2.39
CA ALA A 57 3.08 6.36 -1.94
C ALA A 57 4.45 5.90 -2.45
N GLU A 58 5.34 6.85 -2.74
CA GLU A 58 6.69 6.50 -3.20
C GLU A 58 7.54 5.81 -2.11
N ALA A 59 8.47 4.92 -2.44
CA ALA A 59 8.82 4.45 -3.78
C ALA A 59 8.37 3.00 -4.04
N SER A 60 8.44 2.12 -3.03
CA SER A 60 8.29 0.68 -3.24
C SER A 60 6.87 0.27 -3.69
N GLY A 61 5.82 0.95 -3.23
CA GLY A 61 4.46 0.73 -3.70
C GLY A 61 4.23 0.99 -5.19
N ILE A 62 5.08 1.82 -5.84
CA ILE A 62 4.91 2.25 -7.24
C ILE A 62 4.87 1.05 -8.20
N ALA A 63 5.77 0.07 -8.03
CA ALA A 63 5.86 -1.06 -8.94
C ALA A 63 4.57 -1.89 -8.94
N LEU A 64 4.09 -2.24 -7.74
CA LEU A 64 2.87 -3.01 -7.58
C LEU A 64 1.62 -2.21 -8.01
N ALA A 65 1.52 -0.94 -7.58
CA ALA A 65 0.41 -0.07 -7.94
C ALA A 65 0.32 0.14 -9.46
N THR A 66 1.45 0.26 -10.16
CA THR A 66 1.49 0.37 -11.63
C THR A 66 0.88 -0.85 -12.29
N ILE A 67 1.24 -2.06 -11.82
CA ILE A 67 0.75 -3.31 -12.39
C ILE A 67 -0.75 -3.48 -12.08
N CYS A 68 -1.19 -3.13 -10.88
CA CYS A 68 -2.61 -3.11 -10.52
C CYS A 68 -3.41 -2.15 -11.40
N ALA A 69 -2.95 -0.91 -11.55
CA ALA A 69 -3.60 0.11 -12.38
C ALA A 69 -3.71 -0.32 -13.84
N ARG A 70 -2.62 -0.90 -14.39
CA ARG A 70 -2.60 -1.48 -15.74
C ARG A 70 -3.61 -2.61 -15.88
N ALA A 71 -3.67 -3.53 -14.92
CA ALA A 71 -4.60 -4.66 -14.94
C ALA A 71 -6.08 -4.22 -14.83
N MET A 72 -6.33 -3.08 -14.20
CA MET A 72 -7.65 -2.46 -14.04
C MET A 72 -7.99 -1.49 -15.18
N GLY A 73 -7.02 -1.11 -16.03
CA GLY A 73 -7.22 -0.17 -17.14
C GLY A 73 -7.39 1.29 -16.71
N VAL A 74 -6.82 1.67 -15.56
CA VAL A 74 -6.98 3.01 -14.96
C VAL A 74 -5.63 3.71 -14.76
N PRO A 75 -5.59 5.04 -14.65
CA PRO A 75 -4.38 5.77 -14.28
C PRO A 75 -3.88 5.41 -12.87
N MET A 76 -2.60 5.65 -12.65
CA MET A 76 -1.95 5.54 -11.34
C MET A 76 -1.36 6.90 -10.94
N VAL A 77 -1.58 7.27 -9.68
CA VAL A 77 -0.96 8.43 -9.03
C VAL A 77 -0.20 7.94 -7.81
N PHE A 78 0.98 8.52 -7.55
CA PHE A 78 1.74 8.24 -6.34
C PHE A 78 2.01 9.53 -5.57
N ALA A 79 1.80 9.49 -4.26
CA ALA A 79 2.13 10.57 -3.36
C ALA A 79 3.65 10.67 -3.19
N LYS A 80 4.16 11.90 -3.30
CA LYS A 80 5.58 12.24 -3.09
C LYS A 80 5.83 12.60 -1.63
N LYS A 81 7.04 12.37 -1.14
CA LYS A 81 7.52 12.71 0.21
C LYS A 81 8.39 13.97 0.23
N ALA A 82 8.74 14.48 -0.95
CA ALA A 82 9.46 15.73 -1.14
C ALA A 82 8.75 16.59 -2.19
N LYS A 83 8.71 17.90 -1.95
CA LYS A 83 8.13 18.85 -2.90
C LYS A 83 9.00 18.91 -4.16
N SER A 84 8.38 18.78 -5.33
CA SER A 84 9.04 19.11 -6.60
C SER A 84 8.67 20.53 -7.02
N ASP A 85 9.60 21.25 -7.62
CA ASP A 85 9.42 22.65 -8.05
C ASP A 85 8.33 22.82 -9.13
N ASN A 86 7.94 21.74 -9.82
CA ASN A 86 6.99 21.75 -10.94
C ASN A 86 5.52 21.45 -10.53
N ILE A 87 4.96 22.11 -9.52
CA ILE A 87 3.54 21.90 -9.13
C ILE A 87 2.79 23.24 -9.10
N GLU A 88 2.03 23.51 -10.16
CA GLU A 88 1.29 24.77 -10.37
C GLU A 88 -0.14 24.72 -9.79
N GLY A 89 -0.84 23.58 -9.88
CA GLY A 89 -2.25 23.41 -9.48
C GLY A 89 -2.55 23.33 -7.98
N GLY A 90 -1.53 23.53 -7.13
CA GLY A 90 -1.64 23.34 -5.69
C GLY A 90 -1.53 21.87 -5.26
N LEU A 91 -1.63 21.63 -3.96
CA LEU A 91 -1.31 20.33 -3.35
C LEU A 91 -2.39 19.87 -2.37
N TYR A 92 -2.79 18.61 -2.47
CA TYR A 92 -3.31 17.84 -1.34
C TYR A 92 -2.14 17.35 -0.50
N GLN A 93 -2.26 17.44 0.83
CA GLN A 93 -1.15 17.14 1.72
C GLN A 93 -1.61 16.44 3.00
N SER A 94 -0.86 15.44 3.45
CA SER A 94 -1.05 14.86 4.78
C SER A 94 0.28 14.62 5.48
N ASP A 95 0.42 15.15 6.69
CA ASP A 95 1.57 14.91 7.55
C ASP A 95 1.44 13.55 8.25
N ILE A 96 2.41 12.67 8.00
CA ILE A 96 2.48 11.34 8.61
C ILE A 96 3.73 11.23 9.48
N PHE A 97 3.68 10.35 10.50
CA PHE A 97 4.89 9.97 11.22
C PHE A 97 5.54 8.75 10.56
N SER A 98 6.74 8.94 9.98
CA SER A 98 7.52 7.81 9.47
C SER A 98 8.28 7.16 10.61
N TYR A 99 7.86 5.96 11.01
CA TYR A 99 8.58 5.15 12.00
C TYR A 99 9.95 4.67 11.49
N THR A 100 10.07 4.43 10.18
CA THR A 100 11.34 4.05 9.54
C THR A 100 12.36 5.16 9.65
N TYR A 101 11.97 6.41 9.38
CA TYR A 101 12.87 7.57 9.43
C TYR A 101 12.82 8.33 10.76
N LYS A 102 11.96 7.89 11.71
CA LYS A 102 11.68 8.52 13.00
C LYS A 102 11.44 10.04 12.91
N LYS A 103 10.74 10.49 11.86
CA LYS A 103 10.46 11.90 11.59
C LYS A 103 9.10 12.10 10.95
N LYS A 104 8.58 13.32 11.04
CA LYS A 104 7.44 13.75 10.23
C LYS A 104 7.83 13.79 8.76
N VAL A 105 6.94 13.30 7.92
CA VAL A 105 7.04 13.34 6.47
C VAL A 105 5.69 13.79 5.95
N THR A 106 5.67 14.66 4.95
CA THR A 106 4.43 15.09 4.31
C THR A 106 4.24 14.31 3.01
N LEU A 107 3.10 13.66 2.86
CA LEU A 107 2.67 13.08 1.59
C LEU A 107 2.02 14.19 0.74
N LEU A 108 2.40 14.28 -0.53
CA LEU A 108 2.02 15.34 -1.44
C LEU A 108 1.45 14.77 -2.73
N VAL A 109 0.29 15.26 -3.17
CA VAL A 109 -0.31 14.95 -4.47
C VAL A 109 -0.79 16.24 -5.13
N SER A 110 -0.56 16.42 -6.44
CA SER A 110 -1.09 17.59 -7.17
C SER A 110 -2.61 17.52 -7.23
N LYS A 111 -3.29 18.65 -7.07
CA LYS A 111 -4.75 18.72 -7.20
C LYS A 111 -5.25 18.42 -8.61
N ASP A 112 -4.36 18.44 -9.61
CA ASP A 112 -4.69 18.13 -11.00
C ASP A 112 -4.99 16.65 -11.24
N TRP A 113 -4.60 15.76 -10.31
CA TRP A 113 -4.58 14.30 -10.55
C TRP A 113 -5.57 13.49 -9.72
N ILE A 114 -6.30 14.13 -8.80
CA ILE A 114 -7.38 13.50 -8.04
C ILE A 114 -8.52 14.51 -7.93
N SER A 115 -9.72 14.09 -8.30
CA SER A 115 -10.94 14.91 -8.29
C SER A 115 -12.05 14.24 -7.48
N ALA A 116 -13.12 14.98 -7.20
CA ALA A 116 -14.27 14.44 -6.46
C ALA A 116 -15.05 13.36 -7.22
N ASP A 117 -14.85 13.25 -8.54
CA ASP A 117 -15.47 12.20 -9.36
C ASP A 117 -14.68 10.87 -9.30
N ASP A 118 -13.49 10.87 -8.69
CA ASP A 118 -12.64 9.69 -8.63
C ASP A 118 -13.07 8.69 -7.56
N LYS A 119 -12.90 7.42 -7.92
CA LYS A 119 -13.08 6.25 -7.07
C LYS A 119 -11.74 5.55 -6.91
N VAL A 120 -11.10 5.81 -5.78
CA VAL A 120 -9.70 5.53 -5.55
C VAL A 120 -9.52 4.18 -4.87
N LEU A 121 -8.67 3.33 -5.46
CA LEU A 121 -8.11 2.18 -4.78
C LEU A 121 -6.68 2.52 -4.33
N ILE A 122 -6.43 2.47 -3.02
CA ILE A 122 -5.05 2.61 -2.52
C ILE A 122 -4.37 1.25 -2.63
N VAL A 123 -3.16 1.19 -3.19
CA VAL A 123 -2.35 -0.03 -3.27
C VAL A 123 -0.95 0.22 -2.71
N ASP A 124 -0.47 -0.63 -1.81
CA ASP A 124 0.90 -0.54 -1.29
C ASP A 124 1.53 -1.92 -1.09
N ASP A 125 2.86 -1.94 -1.13
CA ASP A 125 3.63 -3.17 -1.01
C ASP A 125 3.69 -3.69 0.43
N PHE A 126 3.90 -2.79 1.40
CA PHE A 126 4.13 -3.18 2.79
C PHE A 126 3.45 -2.23 3.78
N MET A 127 2.67 -2.79 4.70
CA MET A 127 2.04 -2.02 5.79
C MET A 127 2.53 -2.47 7.16
N ALA A 128 2.84 -1.47 8.00
CA ALA A 128 3.22 -1.60 9.40
C ALA A 128 2.16 -0.94 10.31
N ASN A 129 2.46 0.24 10.84
CA ASN A 129 1.55 1.00 11.70
C ASN A 129 0.36 1.68 10.96
N GLY A 130 0.32 1.61 9.64
CA GLY A 130 -0.76 2.20 8.83
C GLY A 130 -0.68 3.72 8.59
N GLU A 131 0.35 4.41 9.08
CA GLU A 131 0.49 5.88 8.94
C GLU A 131 0.46 6.37 7.48
N ALA A 132 1.15 5.67 6.57
CA ALA A 132 1.12 6.03 5.15
C ALA A 132 -0.30 5.86 4.58
N MET A 133 -0.98 4.76 4.91
CA MET A 133 -2.35 4.49 4.46
C MET A 133 -3.33 5.54 4.99
N ARG A 134 -3.19 5.92 6.26
CA ARG A 134 -3.92 7.02 6.89
C ARG A 134 -3.73 8.33 6.12
N GLY A 135 -2.48 8.68 5.79
CA GLY A 135 -2.18 9.90 5.04
C GLY A 135 -2.71 9.88 3.60
N LEU A 136 -2.71 8.73 2.93
CA LEU A 136 -3.34 8.59 1.61
C LEU A 136 -4.87 8.70 1.70
N CYS A 137 -5.50 8.13 2.74
CA CYS A 137 -6.93 8.28 2.99
C CYS A 137 -7.32 9.75 3.22
N ASP A 138 -6.50 10.52 3.96
CA ASP A 138 -6.72 11.96 4.13
C ASP A 138 -6.71 12.70 2.79
N ILE A 139 -5.75 12.37 1.91
CA ILE A 139 -5.64 12.99 0.58
C ILE A 139 -6.89 12.68 -0.26
N VAL A 140 -7.33 11.42 -0.29
CA VAL A 140 -8.57 11.02 -0.98
C VAL A 140 -9.77 11.80 -0.43
N LYS A 141 -9.88 11.91 0.89
CA LYS A 141 -10.94 12.68 1.56
C LYS A 141 -10.88 14.18 1.25
N GLU A 142 -9.70 14.78 1.25
CA GLU A 142 -9.50 16.21 0.94
C GLU A 142 -9.85 16.51 -0.53
N ALA A 143 -9.59 15.56 -1.43
CA ALA A 143 -9.99 15.65 -2.83
C ALA A 143 -11.51 15.53 -3.05
N GLY A 144 -12.26 15.11 -2.04
CA GLY A 144 -13.69 14.79 -2.16
C GLY A 144 -13.96 13.49 -2.93
N ALA A 145 -12.92 12.68 -3.17
CA ALA A 145 -13.00 11.42 -3.90
C ALA A 145 -13.55 10.30 -3.01
N GLU A 146 -14.07 9.25 -3.63
CA GLU A 146 -14.54 8.04 -2.94
C GLU A 146 -13.37 7.05 -2.73
N LEU A 147 -13.19 6.56 -1.51
CA LEU A 147 -12.26 5.47 -1.25
C LEU A 147 -12.96 4.12 -1.48
N VAL A 148 -12.54 3.37 -2.51
CA VAL A 148 -13.03 2.01 -2.78
C VAL A 148 -12.46 1.00 -1.78
N GLY A 149 -11.20 1.19 -1.40
CA GLY A 149 -10.52 0.35 -0.42
C GLY A 149 -9.00 0.48 -0.45
N ILE A 150 -8.33 -0.42 0.28
CA ILE A 150 -6.88 -0.45 0.42
C ILE A 150 -6.38 -1.88 0.17
N GLY A 151 -5.58 -2.09 -0.87
CA GLY A 151 -4.90 -3.35 -1.16
C GLY A 151 -3.45 -3.33 -0.66
N ILE A 152 -3.11 -4.26 0.25
CA ILE A 152 -1.76 -4.39 0.81
C ILE A 152 -1.19 -5.76 0.45
N ALA A 153 0.00 -5.82 -0.15
CA ALA A 153 0.64 -7.12 -0.40
C ALA A 153 1.03 -7.79 0.92
N VAL A 154 1.80 -7.11 1.79
CA VAL A 154 2.24 -7.64 3.08
C VAL A 154 1.91 -6.72 4.25
N GLU A 155 1.20 -7.22 5.26
CA GLU A 155 0.86 -6.51 6.48
C GLU A 155 1.62 -7.11 7.68
N LYS A 156 2.20 -6.27 8.55
CA LYS A 156 2.68 -6.67 9.87
C LYS A 156 1.51 -6.62 10.87
N GLY A 157 0.78 -7.73 10.97
CA GLY A 157 -0.36 -7.89 11.87
C GLY A 157 0.00 -7.59 13.32
N PHE A 158 1.20 -7.97 13.77
CA PHE A 158 1.72 -7.66 15.11
C PHE A 158 1.92 -6.15 15.41
N GLN A 159 1.72 -5.26 14.45
CA GLN A 159 1.75 -3.80 14.66
C GLN A 159 0.36 -3.16 14.67
N HIS A 160 -0.69 -3.96 14.46
CA HIS A 160 -2.10 -3.57 14.58
C HIS A 160 -2.53 -2.39 13.68
N GLY A 161 -1.76 -2.05 12.65
CA GLY A 161 -2.09 -0.97 11.71
C GLY A 161 -3.35 -1.31 10.90
N GLY A 162 -3.42 -2.52 10.36
CA GLY A 162 -4.59 -2.98 9.62
C GLY A 162 -5.81 -3.16 10.51
N ASP A 163 -5.64 -3.62 11.75
CA ASP A 163 -6.74 -3.79 12.71
C ASP A 163 -7.46 -2.45 12.94
N ARG A 164 -6.72 -1.36 13.21
CA ARG A 164 -7.29 -0.01 13.36
C ARG A 164 -8.02 0.48 12.11
N ILE A 165 -7.51 0.16 10.92
CA ILE A 165 -8.13 0.55 9.65
C ILE A 165 -9.45 -0.22 9.45
N ARG A 166 -9.46 -1.53 9.75
CA ARG A 166 -10.67 -2.37 9.70
C ARG A 166 -11.73 -1.89 10.70
N GLU A 167 -11.32 -1.59 11.93
CA GLU A 167 -12.19 -1.06 12.99
C GLU A 167 -12.83 0.28 12.61
N ALA A 168 -12.14 1.10 11.82
CA ALA A 168 -12.67 2.34 11.25
C ALA A 168 -13.67 2.12 10.11
N GLY A 169 -13.99 0.87 9.75
CA GLY A 169 -14.94 0.53 8.68
C GLY A 169 -14.36 0.65 7.27
N ILE A 170 -13.05 0.81 7.13
CA ILE A 170 -12.40 0.91 5.82
C ILE A 170 -12.18 -0.51 5.26
N ASN A 171 -12.57 -0.72 4.00
CA ASN A 171 -12.33 -1.96 3.28
C ASN A 171 -10.84 -2.12 2.95
N ILE A 172 -10.10 -2.82 3.82
CA ILE A 172 -8.69 -3.16 3.62
C ILE A 172 -8.52 -4.66 3.37
N GLN A 173 -7.79 -4.98 2.31
CA GLN A 173 -7.50 -6.34 1.86
C GLN A 173 -5.98 -6.55 1.86
N SER A 174 -5.50 -7.33 2.82
CA SER A 174 -4.08 -7.69 2.93
C SER A 174 -3.87 -9.12 2.43
N LEU A 175 -2.93 -9.34 1.52
CA LEU A 175 -2.74 -10.66 0.91
C LEU A 175 -1.92 -11.63 1.78
N ALA A 176 -0.99 -11.10 2.56
CA ALA A 176 -0.26 -11.83 3.59
C ALA A 176 -0.18 -10.97 4.87
N ILE A 177 -0.88 -11.39 5.92
CA ILE A 177 -0.82 -10.76 7.24
C ILE A 177 0.11 -11.60 8.11
N ILE A 178 1.20 -11.01 8.59
CA ILE A 178 2.20 -11.66 9.45
C ILE A 178 1.89 -11.31 10.91
N ASP A 179 1.39 -12.26 11.68
CA ASP A 179 1.06 -12.09 13.11
C ASP A 179 2.27 -12.33 14.02
N SER A 180 3.29 -13.06 13.57
CA SER A 180 4.60 -13.06 14.21
C SER A 180 5.74 -13.32 13.22
N ALA A 181 6.91 -12.78 13.55
CA ALA A 181 8.15 -13.00 12.81
C ALA A 181 9.32 -13.05 13.80
N ASP A 182 9.83 -14.25 14.07
CA ASP A 182 10.93 -14.51 15.00
C ASP A 182 11.91 -15.57 14.46
N GLU A 183 12.83 -16.06 15.29
CA GLU A 183 13.83 -17.06 14.92
C GLU A 183 13.24 -18.38 14.38
N ASN A 184 11.96 -18.67 14.67
CA ASN A 184 11.23 -19.83 14.18
C ASN A 184 10.54 -19.58 12.81
N GLY A 185 10.68 -18.37 12.26
CA GLY A 185 10.14 -17.99 10.95
C GLY A 185 8.93 -17.07 11.04
N PHE A 186 8.01 -17.22 10.10
CA PHE A 186 6.83 -16.37 9.93
C PHE A 186 5.55 -17.12 10.29
N VAL A 187 4.73 -16.54 11.15
CA VAL A 187 3.35 -16.99 11.38
C VAL A 187 2.40 -16.02 10.71
N PHE A 188 1.55 -16.54 9.82
CA PHE A 188 0.54 -15.75 9.12
C PHE A 188 -0.81 -15.84 9.82
N ARG A 189 -1.60 -14.78 9.74
CA ARG A 189 -3.00 -14.78 10.20
C ARG A 189 -3.79 -15.81 9.39
N GLU A 190 -4.60 -16.60 10.09
CA GLU A 190 -5.59 -17.47 9.45
C GLU A 190 -6.72 -16.60 8.86
N ASP A 191 -7.17 -16.95 7.65
CA ASP A 191 -8.20 -16.23 6.90
C ASP A 191 -9.61 -16.41 7.51
#